data_AF-A0A7Y8H1Q3-F1
#
_entry.id   AF-A0A7Y8H1Q3-F1
#
_cell.length_a   1.000
_cell.length_b   1.000
_cell.length_c   1.000
_cell.angle_alpha   90.00
_cell.angle_beta   90.00
_cell.angle_gamma   90.00
#
_symmetry.space_group_name_H-M   'P 1'
#
loop_
_entity.id
_entity.type
_entity.pdbx_description
1 polymer ?
#
loop_
_entity_poly.entity_id
_entity_poly.type
_entity_poly.pdbx_seq_one_letter_code
_entity_poly.pdbx_strand_id
1 'polypeptide(L)'
;MKRPSAQFVRFLINGVLATAVHYLALRLGIEVLKLGSAGLANLLAAPLGIATSFLGNRYFVFQRQGGDLLQQALRFIGLYAAIALLHGSLLYVWSDLLKFNYHIGFLIAVAMQVVLGYLAGKHLVFKAAPVHSPSRDLHGV
;
A
#
# COMPACT_ATOMS: atom_id res chain seq x y z
N MET A 1 1.33 13.61 20.03
CA MET A 1 2.10 12.60 19.27
C MET A 1 1.27 11.33 19.15
N LYS A 2 0.98 10.81 17.95
CA LYS A 2 0.26 9.54 17.81
C LYS A 2 1.24 8.40 18.07
N ARG A 3 0.90 7.51 19.02
CA ARG A 3 1.74 6.37 19.40
C ARG A 3 1.96 5.47 18.16
N PRO A 4 3.17 4.92 17.93
CA PRO A 4 3.48 4.06 16.77
C PRO A 4 2.48 2.91 16.58
N SER A 5 1.92 2.38 17.67
CA SER A 5 0.89 1.34 17.66
C SER A 5 -0.42 1.80 17.03
N ALA A 6 -0.86 3.03 17.27
CA ALA A 6 -2.11 3.55 16.70
C ALA A 6 -2.01 3.75 15.19
N GLN A 7 -0.82 4.07 14.68
CA GLN A 7 -0.59 4.21 13.25
C GLN A 7 -0.61 2.85 12.54
N PHE A 8 0.03 1.84 13.13
CA PHE A 8 0.00 0.47 12.62
C PHE A 8 -1.42 -0.11 12.60
N VAL A 9 -2.21 0.09 13.66
CA VAL A 9 -3.62 -0.36 13.68
C VAL A 9 -4.43 0.31 12.57
N ARG A 10 -4.24 1.61 12.33
CA ARG A 10 -4.91 2.30 11.21
C ARG A 10 -4.48 1.76 9.86
N PHE A 11 -3.20 1.39 9.71
CA PHE A 11 -2.70 0.76 8.51
C PHE A 11 -3.40 -0.58 8.23
N LEU A 12 -3.57 -1.41 9.26
CA LEU A 12 -4.33 -2.67 9.14
C LEU A 12 -5.80 -2.42 8.79
N ILE A 13 -6.46 -1.48 9.47
CA ILE A 13 -7.86 -1.10 9.17
C ILE A 13 -7.99 -0.63 7.72
N ASN A 14 -7.06 0.21 7.27
CA ASN A 14 -7.03 0.69 5.88
C ASN A 14 -6.85 -0.46 4.89
N GLY A 15 -5.96 -1.41 5.17
CA GLY A 15 -5.77 -2.60 4.35
C GLY A 15 -7.07 -3.40 4.20
N VAL A 16 -7.74 -3.70 5.31
CA VAL A 16 -9.02 -4.42 5.31
C VAL A 16 -10.09 -3.67 4.54
N LEU A 17 -10.20 -2.36 4.74
CA LEU A 17 -11.16 -1.52 4.01
C LEU A 17 -10.88 -1.52 2.50
N ALA A 18 -9.62 -1.37 2.10
CA ALA A 18 -9.24 -1.40 0.69
C ALA A 18 -9.54 -2.76 0.04
N THR A 19 -9.27 -3.86 0.74
CA THR A 19 -9.65 -5.20 0.28
C THR A 19 -11.16 -5.36 0.17
N ALA A 20 -11.93 -4.83 1.12
CA ALA A 20 -13.40 -4.86 1.04
C ALA A 20 -13.92 -4.08 -0.17
N VAL A 21 -13.41 -2.87 -0.42
CA VAL A 21 -13.77 -2.06 -1.60
C VAL A 21 -13.42 -2.78 -2.90
N HIS A 22 -12.21 -3.35 -3.00
CA HIS A 22 -11.79 -4.15 -4.15
C HIS A 22 -12.76 -5.32 -4.39
N TYR A 23 -13.04 -6.09 -3.34
CA TYR A 23 -13.88 -7.28 -3.43
C TYR A 23 -15.32 -6.93 -3.82
N LEU A 24 -15.88 -5.84 -3.26
CA LEU A 24 -17.20 -5.35 -3.64
C LEU A 24 -17.23 -4.89 -5.09
N ALA A 25 -16.21 -4.15 -5.56
CA ALA A 25 -16.12 -3.74 -6.96
C ALA A 25 -16.02 -4.94 -7.92
N LEU A 26 -15.22 -5.95 -7.56
CA LEU A 26 -15.14 -7.20 -8.30
C LEU A 26 -16.51 -7.89 -8.37
N ARG A 27 -17.19 -8.00 -7.22
CA ARG A 27 -18.51 -8.61 -7.11
C ARG A 27 -19.54 -7.87 -7.96
N LEU A 28 -19.55 -6.54 -7.93
CA LEU A 28 -20.41 -5.71 -8.78
C LEU A 28 -20.13 -5.99 -10.27
N GLY A 29 -18.86 -6.10 -10.66
CA GLY A 29 -18.47 -6.46 -12.03
C GLY A 29 -19.03 -7.81 -12.48
N ILE A 30 -18.94 -8.84 -11.65
CA ILE A 30 -19.38 -10.20 -11.99
C ILE A 30 -20.91 -10.34 -11.86
N GLU A 31 -21.48 -9.95 -10.73
CA GLU A 31 -22.86 -10.27 -10.37
C GLU A 31 -23.86 -9.28 -10.96
N VAL A 32 -23.49 -7.99 -11.05
CA VAL A 32 -24.41 -6.93 -11.50
C VAL A 32 -24.14 -6.57 -12.96
N LEU A 33 -22.88 -6.28 -13.31
CA LEU A 33 -22.51 -5.91 -14.68
C LEU A 33 -22.35 -7.12 -15.62
N LYS A 34 -22.43 -8.35 -15.07
CA LYS A 34 -22.33 -9.61 -15.82
C LYS A 34 -21.10 -9.69 -16.72
N LEU A 35 -19.98 -9.15 -16.25
CA LEU A 35 -18.70 -9.29 -16.95
C LEU A 35 -18.36 -10.78 -17.01
N GLY A 36 -18.31 -11.35 -18.22
CA GLY A 36 -18.08 -12.79 -18.45
C GLY A 36 -16.68 -13.30 -18.09
N SER A 37 -15.82 -12.45 -17.50
CA SER A 37 -14.47 -12.81 -17.06
C SER A 37 -14.19 -12.19 -15.70
N ALA A 38 -13.93 -13.07 -14.71
CA ALA A 38 -13.47 -12.65 -13.39
C ALA A 38 -12.12 -11.90 -13.47
N GLY A 39 -11.27 -12.24 -14.44
CA GLY A 39 -10.01 -11.55 -14.68
C GLY A 39 -10.23 -10.10 -15.11
N LEU A 40 -11.14 -9.87 -16.07
CA LEU A 40 -11.50 -8.52 -16.50
C LEU A 40 -12.15 -7.71 -15.37
N ALA A 41 -13.10 -8.32 -14.65
CA ALA A 41 -13.73 -7.69 -13.50
C ALA A 41 -12.71 -7.32 -12.42
N ASN A 42 -11.73 -8.19 -12.16
CA ASN A 42 -10.65 -7.92 -11.21
C ASN A 42 -9.71 -6.79 -11.69
N LEU A 43 -9.39 -6.76 -12.99
CA LEU A 43 -8.58 -5.69 -13.57
C LEU A 43 -9.24 -4.32 -13.43
N LEU A 44 -10.57 -4.26 -13.59
CA LEU A 44 -11.35 -3.03 -13.39
C LEU A 44 -11.57 -2.67 -11.92
N ALA A 45 -11.64 -3.67 -11.02
CA ALA A 45 -11.80 -3.46 -9.59
C ALA A 45 -10.50 -3.03 -8.90
N ALA A 46 -9.34 -3.50 -9.37
CA ALA A 46 -8.04 -3.24 -8.77
C ALA A 46 -7.72 -1.75 -8.57
N PRO A 47 -7.95 -0.85 -9.55
CA PRO A 47 -7.74 0.58 -9.36
C PRO A 47 -8.53 1.16 -8.18
N LEU A 48 -9.76 0.69 -7.93
CA LEU A 48 -10.57 1.18 -6.81
C LEU A 48 -9.97 0.75 -5.46
N GLY A 49 -9.58 -0.52 -5.33
CA GLY A 49 -8.90 -1.01 -4.13
C GLY A 49 -7.57 -0.29 -3.87
N ILE A 50 -6.75 -0.12 -4.92
CA ILE A 50 -5.47 0.58 -4.85
C ILE A 50 -5.68 2.06 -4.45
N ALA A 51 -6.66 2.74 -5.06
CA ALA A 51 -7.00 4.11 -4.73
C ALA A 51 -7.47 4.25 -3.28
N THR A 52 -8.36 3.37 -2.80
CA THR A 52 -8.79 3.35 -1.40
C THR A 52 -7.60 3.15 -0.46
N SER A 53 -6.72 2.20 -0.75
CA SER A 53 -5.52 1.93 0.04
C SER A 53 -4.59 3.14 0.09
N PHE A 54 -4.33 3.77 -1.06
CA PHE A 54 -3.47 4.95 -1.15
C PHE A 54 -4.06 6.14 -0.39
N LEU A 55 -5.33 6.46 -0.63
CA LEU A 55 -6.02 7.58 0.00
C LEU A 55 -6.13 7.40 1.51
N GLY A 56 -6.50 6.21 1.98
CA GLY A 56 -6.57 5.93 3.41
C GLY A 56 -5.18 5.93 4.06
N ASN A 57 -4.14 5.44 3.39
CA ASN A 57 -2.78 5.59 3.87
C ASN A 57 -2.40 7.08 4.00
N ARG A 58 -2.63 7.88 2.96
CA ARG A 58 -2.31 9.31 2.96
C ARG A 58 -3.07 10.09 4.05
N TYR A 59 -4.40 9.99 4.07
CA TYR A 59 -5.26 10.86 4.85
C TYR A 59 -5.65 10.30 6.23
N PHE A 60 -5.73 8.98 6.38
CA PHE A 60 -6.15 8.35 7.64
C PHE A 60 -4.98 7.80 8.46
N VAL A 61 -4.02 7.13 7.81
CA VAL A 61 -2.88 6.47 8.48
C VAL A 61 -1.75 7.47 8.76
N PHE A 62 -1.24 8.13 7.72
CA PHE A 62 0.00 8.93 7.79
C PHE A 62 -0.23 10.42 8.06
N GLN A 63 -1.47 10.94 7.93
CA GLN A 63 -2.08 12.23 8.37
C GLN A 63 -1.30 13.56 8.31
N ARG A 64 0.02 13.60 8.17
CA ARG A 64 0.87 14.80 8.39
C ARG A 64 2.08 14.85 7.46
N GLN A 65 1.91 14.56 6.17
CA GLN A 65 3.04 14.59 5.24
C GLN A 65 2.66 15.40 4.00
N GLY A 66 2.89 16.71 4.09
CA GLY A 66 2.84 17.63 2.95
C GLY A 66 3.80 17.13 1.87
N GLY A 67 3.28 17.03 0.65
CA GLY A 67 4.00 16.48 -0.50
C GLY A 67 3.05 16.25 -1.67
N ASP A 68 3.62 16.30 -2.87
CA ASP A 68 2.92 16.14 -4.14
C ASP A 68 2.16 14.81 -4.21
N LEU A 69 0.91 14.87 -4.67
CA LEU A 69 0.01 13.71 -4.72
C LEU A 69 0.51 12.68 -5.74
N LEU A 70 0.94 13.14 -6.91
CA LEU A 70 1.38 12.27 -8.01
C LEU A 70 2.67 11.54 -7.62
N GLN A 71 3.65 12.25 -7.06
CA GLN A 71 4.90 11.63 -6.61
C GLN A 71 4.67 10.57 -5.53
N GLN A 72 3.75 10.81 -4.58
CA GLN A 72 3.40 9.82 -3.58
C GLN A 72 2.67 8.61 -4.20
N ALA A 73 1.78 8.83 -5.16
CA ALA A 73 1.11 7.74 -5.87
C ALA A 73 2.10 6.87 -6.64
N LEU A 74 3.04 7.48 -7.37
CA LEU A 74 4.09 6.74 -8.10
C LEU A 74 4.99 5.93 -7.16
N ARG A 75 5.41 6.51 -6.03
CA ARG A 75 6.18 5.78 -5.01
C ARG A 75 5.37 4.64 -4.40
N PHE A 76 4.08 4.85 -4.16
CA PHE A 76 3.20 3.83 -3.61
C PHE A 76 3.04 2.65 -4.58
N ILE A 77 2.74 2.92 -5.85
CA ILE A 77 2.61 1.90 -6.90
C ILE A 77 3.94 1.16 -7.07
N GLY A 78 5.06 1.88 -7.19
CA GLY A 78 6.38 1.27 -7.32
C GLY A 78 6.75 0.38 -6.12
N LEU A 79 6.46 0.83 -4.90
CA LEU A 79 6.67 0.05 -3.69
C LEU A 79 5.84 -1.23 -3.70
N TYR A 80 4.54 -1.15 -3.99
CA TYR A 80 3.66 -2.33 -3.97
C TYR A 80 3.98 -3.29 -5.12
N ALA A 81 4.41 -2.80 -6.28
CA ALA A 81 4.93 -3.65 -7.36
C ALA A 81 6.19 -4.40 -6.92
N ALA A 82 7.15 -3.73 -6.27
CA ALA A 82 8.35 -4.37 -5.74
C ALA A 82 8.02 -5.41 -4.66
N ILE A 83 7.09 -5.10 -3.76
CA ILE A 83 6.62 -6.05 -2.74
C ILE A 83 5.96 -7.27 -3.38
N ALA A 84 5.16 -7.09 -4.43
CA ALA A 84 4.52 -8.20 -5.14
C ALA A 84 5.56 -9.13 -5.81
N LEU A 85 6.57 -8.56 -6.47
CA LEU A 85 7.68 -9.33 -7.05
C LEU A 85 8.46 -10.09 -5.96
N LEU A 86 8.72 -9.44 -4.83
CA LEU A 86 9.41 -10.06 -3.70
C LEU A 86 8.58 -11.18 -3.07
N HIS A 87 7.27 -10.97 -2.90
CA HIS A 87 6.34 -11.99 -2.41
C HIS A 87 6.35 -13.22 -3.34
N GLY A 88 6.19 -13.01 -4.65
CA GLY A 88 6.21 -14.08 -5.64
C GLY A 88 7.55 -14.83 -5.66
N SER A 89 8.66 -14.09 -5.62
CA SER A 89 10.01 -14.67 -5.59
C SER A 89 10.25 -15.48 -4.32
N LEU A 90 9.87 -14.95 -3.16
CA LEU A 90 9.98 -15.64 -1.88
C LEU A 90 9.18 -16.94 -1.88
N LEU A 91 7.92 -16.87 -2.34
CA LEU A 91 7.06 -18.05 -2.41
C LEU A 91 7.63 -19.08 -3.38
N TYR A 92 8.05 -18.67 -4.58
CA TYR A 92 8.68 -19.55 -5.56
C TYR A 92 9.94 -20.26 -5.02
N VAL A 93 10.83 -19.51 -4.37
CA VAL A 93 12.02 -20.12 -3.74
C VAL A 93 11.60 -21.11 -2.65
N TRP A 94 10.63 -20.74 -1.83
CA TRP A 94 10.16 -21.57 -0.72
C TRP A 94 9.45 -22.87 -1.18
N SER A 95 8.47 -22.77 -2.07
CA SER A 95 7.65 -23.91 -2.49
C SER A 95 8.27 -24.69 -3.63
N ASP A 96 8.80 -24.02 -4.65
CA ASP A 96 9.15 -24.67 -5.91
C ASP A 96 10.60 -25.15 -5.91
N LEU A 97 11.52 -24.36 -5.34
CA LEU A 97 12.94 -24.72 -5.24
C LEU A 97 13.24 -25.54 -3.97
N LEU A 98 12.76 -25.11 -2.80
CA LEU A 98 13.02 -25.80 -1.52
C LEU A 98 12.00 -26.90 -1.19
N LYS A 99 10.90 -27.02 -1.95
CA LYS A 99 9.84 -28.03 -1.75
C LYS A 99 9.15 -27.97 -0.39
N PHE A 100 9.20 -26.82 0.29
CA PHE A 100 8.49 -26.63 1.56
C PHE A 100 7.00 -26.38 1.36
N ASN A 101 6.24 -26.48 2.45
CA ASN A 101 4.80 -26.24 2.43
C ASN A 101 4.50 -24.78 2.03
N TYR A 102 3.77 -24.60 0.93
CA TYR A 102 3.43 -23.29 0.37
C TYR A 102 2.57 -22.44 1.32
N HIS A 103 1.77 -23.06 2.20
CA HIS A 103 0.95 -22.32 3.17
C HIS A 103 1.85 -21.52 4.13
N ILE A 104 2.93 -22.15 4.61
CA ILE A 104 3.89 -21.49 5.50
C ILE A 104 4.62 -20.37 4.75
N GLY A 105 5.09 -20.65 3.52
CA GLY A 105 5.75 -19.65 2.68
C GLY A 105 4.85 -18.45 2.39
N PHE A 106 3.57 -18.69 2.11
CA PHE A 106 2.57 -17.65 1.90
C PHE A 106 2.36 -16.79 3.15
N LEU A 107 2.24 -17.39 4.34
CA LEU A 107 2.12 -16.63 5.59
C LEU A 107 3.35 -15.75 5.86
N ILE A 108 4.56 -16.27 5.62
CA ILE A 108 5.80 -15.49 5.73
C ILE A 108 5.79 -14.34 4.73
N ALA A 109 5.42 -14.60 3.48
CA ALA A 109 5.36 -13.60 2.42
C ALA A 109 4.35 -12.48 2.73
N VAL A 110 3.17 -12.83 3.26
CA VAL A 110 2.15 -11.88 3.72
C VAL A 110 2.67 -11.06 4.91
N ALA A 111 3.30 -11.69 5.90
CA ALA A 111 3.87 -10.99 7.05
C ALA A 111 4.94 -9.98 6.61
N MET A 112 5.86 -10.40 5.74
CA MET A 112 6.85 -9.54 5.11
C MET A 112 6.20 -8.37 4.36
N GLN A 113 5.20 -8.64 3.52
CA GLN A 113 4.46 -7.63 2.77
C GLN A 113 3.82 -6.58 3.68
N VAL A 114 3.20 -7.00 4.80
CA VAL A 114 2.57 -6.07 5.77
C VAL A 114 3.62 -5.20 6.45
N VAL A 115 4.74 -5.80 6.89
CA VAL A 115 5.83 -5.07 7.55
C VAL A 115 6.47 -4.07 6.59
N LEU A 116 6.84 -4.51 5.38
CA LEU A 116 7.44 -3.64 4.37
C LEU A 116 6.48 -2.54 3.93
N GLY A 117 5.21 -2.87 3.68
CA GLY A 117 4.19 -1.89 3.31
C GLY A 117 4.04 -0.78 4.34
N TYR A 118 4.06 -1.13 5.63
CA TYR A 118 4.00 -0.15 6.71
C TYR A 118 5.29 0.68 6.82
N LEU A 119 6.46 0.03 6.89
CA LEU A 119 7.73 0.72 7.10
C LEU A 119 8.12 1.59 5.90
N ALA A 120 8.07 1.05 4.69
CA ALA A 120 8.38 1.80 3.47
C ALA A 120 7.30 2.85 3.18
N GLY A 121 6.03 2.57 3.46
CA GLY A 121 4.97 3.57 3.41
C GLY A 121 5.29 4.77 4.30
N LYS A 122 5.69 4.52 5.55
CA LYS A 122 6.03 5.55 6.53
C LYS A 122 7.28 6.36 6.19
N HIS A 123 8.32 5.73 5.63
CA HIS A 123 9.64 6.34 5.50
C HIS A 123 9.99 6.81 4.08
N LEU A 124 9.41 6.17 3.05
CA LEU A 124 9.76 6.42 1.63
C LEU A 124 8.61 7.09 0.88
N VAL A 125 7.38 6.60 1.05
CA VAL A 125 6.23 7.05 0.26
C VAL A 125 5.69 8.35 0.83
N PHE A 126 5.23 8.30 2.08
CA PHE A 126 4.73 9.45 2.80
C PHE A 126 5.91 9.93 3.63
N LYS A 127 6.79 10.79 3.10
CA LYS A 127 7.81 11.51 3.88
C LYS A 127 7.42 12.99 3.94
N ALA A 128 7.48 13.62 5.11
CA ALA A 128 7.21 15.04 5.26
C ALA A 128 8.30 15.81 4.52
N ALA A 129 7.91 16.73 3.64
CA ALA A 129 8.85 17.66 3.04
C ALA A 129 9.62 18.40 4.16
N PRO A 130 10.94 18.65 4.01
CA PRO A 130 11.64 19.53 4.91
C PRO A 130 10.93 20.89 4.91
N VAL A 131 10.62 21.41 6.10
CA VAL A 131 10.16 22.79 6.22
C VAL A 131 11.32 23.65 5.73
N HIS A 132 11.19 24.30 4.58
CA HIS A 132 12.10 25.37 4.19
C HIS A 132 11.84 26.51 5.19
N SER A 133 12.67 26.59 6.24
CA SER A 133 12.67 27.74 7.13
C SER A 133 13.25 28.93 6.35
N PRO A 134 12.46 29.96 6.01
CA PRO A 134 13.03 31.20 5.51
C PRO A 134 13.61 31.92 6.72
N SER A 135 14.92 31.77 6.96
CA SER A 135 15.58 32.52 8.03
C SER A 135 16.90 33.11 7.57
N ARG A 136 16.89 34.44 7.52
CA ARG A 136 18.00 35.41 7.68
C ARG A 136 18.75 35.89 6.42
N ASP A 137 18.06 36.70 5.62
CA ASP A 137 18.69 37.69 4.72
C ASP A 137 18.20 39.14 4.99
N LEU A 138 17.77 39.46 6.22
CA LEU A 138 17.24 40.79 6.57
C LEU A 138 18.00 41.48 7.72
N HIS A 139 19.30 41.26 7.84
CA HIS A 139 20.18 42.13 8.63
C HIS A 139 21.49 42.36 7.87
N GLY A 140 21.39 43.19 6.84
CA GLY A 140 22.50 43.89 6.20
C GLY A 140 22.13 45.36 6.07
N VAL A 141 22.00 46.04 7.21
CA VAL A 141 22.09 47.51 7.32
C VAL A 141 23.46 47.80 7.91
#